data_AF-A0A349YGR9-F1
#
_entry.id   AF-A0A349YGR9-F1
#
_cell.length_a   1.000
_cell.length_b   1.000
_cell.length_c   1.000
_cell.angle_alpha   90.00
_cell.angle_beta   90.00
_cell.angle_gamma   90.00
#
_symmetry.space_group_name_H-M   'P 1'
#
loop_
_entity.id
_entity.type
_entity.pdbx_description
1 polymer ?
#
loop_
_entity_poly.entity_id
_entity_poly.type
_entity_poly.pdbx_seq_one_letter_code
_entity_poly.pdbx_strand_id
1 'polypeptide(L)'
;FSGSTVCNTGYDQTDASTTSFIHRMKRELGEVRGLENQPDVLLVFGGTNDFWAGVPVGTEQYGNWDEASLKTFAPALAYCFDYLRKWNPNSQIFSIVNDEITGPCREMLNKVADHYGIEQILLHDIEKENGHPNAGGMLEIKNQIKEHL
;
A
#
# COMPACT_ATOMS: atom_id res chain seq x y z
N PHE A 1 -3.02 11.51 -1.49
CA PHE A 1 -3.58 11.89 -0.18
C PHE A 1 -2.41 11.98 0.79
N SER A 2 -2.00 13.18 1.21
CA SER A 2 -0.80 13.34 2.04
C SER A 2 -1.03 12.76 3.43
N GLY A 3 -0.02 12.10 4.00
CA GLY A 3 -0.08 11.52 5.35
C GLY A 3 -0.98 10.29 5.53
N SER A 4 -1.68 9.80 4.49
CA SER A 4 -2.56 8.63 4.63
C SER A 4 -1.75 7.34 4.85
N THR A 5 -2.24 6.51 5.77
CA THR A 5 -1.77 5.15 6.04
C THR A 5 -2.54 4.12 5.21
N VAL A 6 -2.01 2.90 5.11
CA VAL A 6 -2.72 1.75 4.54
C VAL A 6 -3.82 1.32 5.49
N CYS A 7 -3.48 1.16 6.78
CA CYS A 7 -4.43 0.80 7.83
C CYS A 7 -5.26 1.99 8.32
N ASN A 8 -6.22 1.73 9.20
CA ASN A 8 -7.09 2.74 9.79
C ASN A 8 -6.50 3.45 11.02
N THR A 9 -5.21 3.27 11.29
CA THR A 9 -4.47 4.01 12.32
C THR A 9 -3.51 5.00 11.65
N GLY A 10 -3.51 6.24 12.10
CA GLY A 10 -2.61 7.30 11.64
C GLY A 10 -1.56 7.69 12.69
N TYR A 11 -0.91 8.84 12.46
CA TYR A 11 0.00 9.45 13.43
C TYR A 11 -0.69 9.69 14.77
N ASP A 12 0.07 9.60 15.87
CA ASP A 12 -0.44 9.74 17.23
C ASP A 12 -1.62 8.80 17.55
N GLN A 13 -1.68 7.64 16.88
CA GLN A 13 -2.75 6.63 17.00
C GLN A 13 -4.15 7.20 16.66
N THR A 14 -4.21 8.24 15.83
CA THR A 14 -5.46 8.84 15.36
C THR A 14 -6.21 7.90 14.42
N ASP A 15 -7.54 8.07 14.33
CA ASP A 15 -8.38 7.31 13.41
C ASP A 15 -8.23 7.82 11.97
N ALA A 16 -7.71 6.96 11.09
CA ALA A 16 -7.50 7.23 9.67
C ALA A 16 -8.58 6.58 8.76
N SER A 17 -9.68 6.07 9.32
CA SER A 17 -10.69 5.27 8.59
C SER A 17 -11.38 5.99 7.42
N THR A 18 -11.24 7.30 7.30
CA THR A 18 -11.80 8.12 6.20
C THR A 18 -10.77 8.48 5.13
N THR A 19 -9.49 8.24 5.39
CA THR A 19 -8.37 8.68 4.55
C THR A 19 -7.44 7.55 4.11
N SER A 20 -7.52 6.40 4.79
CA SER A 20 -6.70 5.21 4.56
C SER A 20 -6.83 4.66 3.14
N PHE A 21 -5.84 3.88 2.71
CA PHE A 21 -5.90 3.23 1.39
C PHE A 21 -7.11 2.30 1.32
N ILE A 22 -7.37 1.51 2.37
CA ILE A 22 -8.48 0.57 2.41
C ILE A 22 -9.86 1.23 2.40
N HIS A 23 -9.95 2.49 2.81
CA HIS A 23 -11.14 3.31 2.62
C HIS A 23 -11.26 3.78 1.16
N ARG A 24 -10.20 4.41 0.63
CA ARG A 24 -10.22 5.06 -0.69
C ARG A 24 -10.36 4.07 -1.84
N MET A 25 -9.75 2.89 -1.75
CA MET A 25 -9.80 1.88 -2.81
C MET A 25 -11.22 1.48 -3.17
N LYS A 26 -12.16 1.48 -2.20
CA LYS A 26 -13.56 1.10 -2.45
C LYS A 26 -14.26 2.04 -3.41
N ARG A 27 -13.96 3.34 -3.32
CA ARG A 27 -14.53 4.37 -4.18
C ARG A 27 -13.83 4.44 -5.52
N GLU A 28 -12.50 4.37 -5.52
CA GLU A 28 -11.70 4.65 -6.71
C GLU A 28 -11.45 3.41 -7.58
N LEU A 29 -11.44 2.21 -7.00
CA LEU A 29 -10.97 0.96 -7.62
C LEU A 29 -11.82 -0.25 -7.22
N GLY A 30 -13.03 -0.02 -6.70
CA GLY A 30 -13.84 -1.03 -6.05
C GLY A 30 -15.15 -1.36 -6.76
N GLU A 31 -16.01 -2.07 -6.02
CA GLU A 31 -17.30 -2.60 -6.46
C GLU A 31 -18.16 -1.60 -7.24
N VAL A 32 -18.23 -0.35 -6.78
CA VAL A 32 -19.06 0.69 -7.39
C VAL A 32 -18.65 0.97 -8.84
N ARG A 33 -17.38 0.73 -9.18
CA ARG A 33 -16.81 0.91 -10.52
C ARG A 33 -16.60 -0.42 -11.25
N GLY A 34 -17.12 -1.54 -10.73
CA GLY A 34 -16.86 -2.88 -11.28
C GLY A 34 -17.38 -3.12 -12.70
N LEU A 35 -18.27 -2.26 -13.20
CA LEU A 35 -18.78 -2.27 -14.58
C LEU A 35 -18.08 -1.25 -15.49
N GLU A 36 -17.20 -0.41 -14.95
CA GLU A 36 -16.39 0.52 -15.72
C GLU A 36 -15.12 -0.16 -16.24
N ASN A 37 -14.45 0.48 -17.19
CA ASN A 37 -13.12 0.03 -17.62
C ASN A 37 -12.14 0.10 -16.44
N GLN A 38 -11.61 -1.07 -16.10
CA GLN A 38 -10.56 -1.21 -15.11
C GLN A 38 -9.21 -0.81 -15.72
N PRO A 39 -8.28 -0.27 -14.92
CA PRO A 39 -6.94 0.03 -15.40
C PRO A 39 -6.19 -1.27 -15.72
N ASP A 40 -5.40 -1.31 -16.79
CA ASP A 40 -4.57 -2.48 -17.09
C ASP A 40 -3.46 -2.69 -16.06
N VAL A 41 -2.96 -1.60 -15.46
CA VAL A 41 -1.90 -1.61 -14.45
C VAL A 41 -2.31 -0.79 -13.23
N LEU A 42 -2.08 -1.34 -12.03
CA LEU A 42 -2.30 -0.70 -10.74
C LEU A 42 -1.00 -0.62 -9.95
N LEU A 43 -0.61 0.60 -9.59
CA LEU A 43 0.58 0.86 -8.77
C LEU A 43 0.14 1.24 -7.36
N VAL A 44 0.35 0.34 -6.40
CA VAL A 44 0.05 0.58 -4.97
C VAL A 44 1.32 1.04 -4.28
N PHE A 45 1.48 2.36 -4.12
CA PHE A 45 2.62 2.97 -3.43
C PHE A 45 2.21 3.50 -2.05
N GLY A 46 2.39 2.69 -1.02
CA GLY A 46 1.93 2.99 0.34
C GLY A 46 2.69 2.23 1.41
N GLY A 47 2.43 2.54 2.68
CA GLY A 47 3.09 1.92 3.83
C GLY A 47 4.14 2.80 4.52
N THR A 48 4.63 3.87 3.86
CA THR A 48 5.60 4.79 4.47
C THR A 48 5.03 5.47 5.73
N ASN A 49 3.79 5.95 5.67
CA ASN A 49 3.16 6.56 6.85
C ASN A 49 2.85 5.54 7.94
N ASP A 50 2.48 4.30 7.60
CA ASP A 50 2.26 3.24 8.59
C ASP A 50 3.55 2.98 9.37
N PHE A 51 4.68 2.93 8.64
CA PHE A 51 6.02 2.77 9.20
C PHE A 51 6.42 3.97 10.07
N TRP A 52 6.33 5.21 9.56
CA TRP A 52 6.72 6.42 10.29
C TRP A 52 5.84 6.73 11.49
N ALA A 53 4.52 6.47 11.39
CA ALA A 53 3.59 6.66 12.50
C ALA A 53 3.72 5.59 13.58
N GLY A 54 4.52 4.53 13.35
CA GLY A 54 4.68 3.42 14.28
C GLY A 54 3.36 2.72 14.57
N VAL A 55 2.51 2.53 13.54
CA VAL A 55 1.23 1.84 13.73
C VAL A 55 1.47 0.39 14.16
N PRO A 56 0.53 -0.24 14.89
CA PRO A 56 0.67 -1.64 15.23
C PRO A 56 0.78 -2.50 13.97
N VAL A 57 1.85 -3.30 13.87
CA VAL A 57 2.10 -4.12 12.67
C VAL A 57 1.05 -5.22 12.52
N GLY A 58 0.62 -5.82 13.63
CA GLY A 58 -0.28 -6.97 13.61
C GLY A 58 0.38 -8.23 13.08
N THR A 59 -0.44 -9.22 12.71
CA THR A 59 -0.02 -10.50 12.13
C THR A 59 -0.74 -10.74 10.80
N GLU A 60 -0.28 -11.72 10.02
CA GLU A 60 -0.93 -12.10 8.77
C GLU A 60 -2.41 -12.46 9.00
N GLN A 61 -3.31 -11.92 8.17
CA GLN A 61 -4.73 -12.24 8.16
C GLN A 61 -5.28 -12.07 6.74
N TYR A 62 -5.77 -13.15 6.15
CA TYR A 62 -6.19 -13.22 4.73
C TYR A 62 -7.70 -13.40 4.54
N GLY A 63 -8.49 -13.03 5.55
CA GLY A 63 -9.95 -13.13 5.51
C GLY A 63 -10.59 -12.76 6.85
N ASN A 64 -11.92 -12.64 6.85
CA ASN A 64 -12.72 -12.34 8.05
C ASN A 64 -12.22 -11.08 8.80
N TRP A 65 -11.82 -10.05 8.06
CA TRP A 65 -11.37 -8.80 8.64
C TRP A 65 -12.50 -8.09 9.39
N ASP A 66 -12.17 -7.58 10.57
CA ASP A 66 -13.01 -6.75 11.41
C ASP A 66 -12.40 -5.35 11.58
N GLU A 67 -13.13 -4.43 12.21
CA GLU A 67 -12.65 -3.06 12.40
C GLU A 67 -11.34 -2.98 13.20
N ALA A 68 -11.14 -3.89 14.15
CA ALA A 68 -9.95 -3.93 14.99
C ALA A 68 -8.71 -4.39 14.22
N SER A 69 -8.80 -5.46 13.45
CA SER A 69 -7.71 -5.95 12.60
C SER A 69 -7.31 -4.90 11.55
N LEU A 70 -8.28 -4.19 10.96
CA LEU A 70 -8.03 -3.13 9.98
C LEU A 70 -7.34 -1.87 10.55
N LYS A 71 -7.19 -1.76 11.88
CA LYS A 71 -6.33 -0.75 12.53
C LYS A 71 -4.86 -1.15 12.60
N THR A 72 -4.51 -2.35 12.15
CA THR A 72 -3.14 -2.86 12.14
C THR A 72 -2.65 -3.06 10.71
N PHE A 73 -1.34 -2.93 10.50
CA PHE A 73 -0.76 -2.84 9.16
C PHE A 73 -0.95 -4.11 8.32
N ALA A 74 -0.57 -5.28 8.83
CA ALA A 74 -0.56 -6.52 8.06
C ALA A 74 -1.96 -6.97 7.60
N PRO A 75 -3.00 -7.00 8.46
CA PRO A 75 -4.37 -7.29 8.03
C PRO A 75 -4.91 -6.25 7.05
N ALA A 76 -4.65 -4.95 7.27
CA ALA A 76 -5.11 -3.91 6.36
C ALA A 76 -4.45 -4.00 4.98
N LEU A 77 -3.15 -4.30 4.92
CA LEU A 77 -2.44 -4.53 3.66
C LEU A 77 -3.01 -5.76 2.93
N ALA A 78 -3.24 -6.86 3.65
CA ALA A 78 -3.81 -8.06 3.07
C ALA A 78 -5.23 -7.81 2.55
N TYR A 79 -6.05 -7.06 3.30
CA TYR A 79 -7.37 -6.63 2.84
C TYR A 79 -7.30 -5.72 1.61
N CYS A 80 -6.31 -4.82 1.55
CA CYS A 80 -6.09 -3.97 0.39
C CYS A 80 -5.84 -4.80 -0.87
N PHE A 81 -4.91 -5.76 -0.80
CA PHE A 81 -4.57 -6.61 -1.94
C PHE A 81 -5.69 -7.58 -2.34
N ASP A 82 -6.37 -8.22 -1.38
CA ASP A 82 -7.55 -9.05 -1.66
C ASP A 82 -8.62 -8.26 -2.41
N TYR A 83 -8.97 -7.08 -1.88
CA TYR A 83 -10.01 -6.25 -2.45
C TYR A 83 -9.66 -5.77 -3.85
N LEU A 84 -8.42 -5.30 -4.07
CA LEU A 84 -7.97 -4.85 -5.38
C LEU A 84 -7.97 -5.99 -6.40
N ARG A 85 -7.50 -7.19 -6.03
CA ARG A 85 -7.57 -8.38 -6.90
C ARG A 85 -9.01 -8.75 -7.25
N LYS A 86 -9.90 -8.76 -6.27
CA LYS A 86 -11.31 -9.11 -6.45
C LYS A 86 -12.02 -8.18 -7.44
N TRP A 87 -11.77 -6.87 -7.33
CA TRP A 87 -12.49 -5.86 -8.10
C TRP A 87 -11.74 -5.37 -9.34
N ASN A 88 -10.49 -5.78 -9.52
CA ASN A 88 -9.68 -5.48 -10.70
C ASN A 88 -8.97 -6.77 -11.19
N PRO A 89 -9.73 -7.84 -11.51
CA PRO A 89 -9.16 -9.18 -11.75
C PRO A 89 -8.22 -9.25 -12.95
N ASN A 90 -8.35 -8.33 -13.91
CA ASN A 90 -7.51 -8.29 -15.12
C ASN A 90 -6.32 -7.34 -14.99
N SER A 91 -6.26 -6.53 -13.93
CA SER A 91 -5.17 -5.58 -13.73
C SER A 91 -3.90 -6.28 -13.26
N GLN A 92 -2.76 -5.89 -13.83
CA GLN A 92 -1.46 -6.19 -13.24
C GLN A 92 -1.23 -5.24 -12.05
N ILE A 93 -1.10 -5.81 -10.86
CA ILE A 93 -0.94 -5.04 -9.61
C ILE A 93 0.52 -5.12 -9.17
N PHE A 94 1.14 -3.96 -8.93
CA PHE A 94 2.45 -3.83 -8.33
C PHE A 94 2.37 -3.12 -6.98
N SER A 95 3.16 -3.58 -6.02
CA SER A 95 3.40 -2.88 -4.76
C SER A 95 4.73 -2.14 -4.84
N ILE A 96 4.69 -0.80 -4.81
CA ILE A 96 5.91 0.00 -4.75
C ILE A 96 6.26 0.19 -3.28
N VAL A 97 7.48 -0.16 -2.90
CA VAL A 97 7.95 -0.11 -1.52
C VAL A 97 9.02 0.97 -1.41
N ASN A 98 8.77 1.99 -0.59
CA ASN A 98 9.74 3.05 -0.28
C ASN A 98 11.01 2.43 0.35
N ASP A 99 12.17 2.98 0.01
CA ASP A 99 13.50 2.49 0.41
C ASP A 99 13.78 2.60 1.92
N GLU A 100 12.97 3.37 2.66
CA GLU A 100 13.06 3.49 4.13
C GLU A 100 12.32 2.39 4.91
N ILE A 101 11.38 1.68 4.27
CA ILE A 101 10.53 0.73 5.00
C ILE A 101 11.35 -0.52 5.31
N THR A 102 11.60 -0.73 6.61
CA THR A 102 12.46 -1.80 7.14
C THR A 102 11.77 -2.56 8.28
N GLY A 103 12.45 -3.59 8.81
CA GLY A 103 12.01 -4.33 9.98
C GLY A 103 10.67 -5.06 9.81
N PRO A 104 9.87 -5.20 10.89
CA PRO A 104 8.63 -5.97 10.86
C PRO A 104 7.61 -5.50 9.81
N CYS A 105 7.50 -4.19 9.57
CA CYS A 105 6.64 -3.67 8.50
C CYS A 105 7.07 -4.20 7.13
N ARG A 106 8.39 -4.24 6.87
CA ARG A 106 8.94 -4.73 5.61
C ARG A 106 8.75 -6.23 5.45
N GLU A 107 8.94 -6.99 6.52
CA GLU A 107 8.68 -8.44 6.53
C GLU A 107 7.22 -8.74 6.20
N MET A 108 6.27 -8.01 6.79
CA MET A 108 4.85 -8.18 6.50
C MET A 108 4.49 -7.76 5.08
N LEU A 109 5.08 -6.68 4.55
CA LEU A 109 4.93 -6.30 3.14
C LEU A 109 5.33 -7.44 2.21
N ASN A 110 6.52 -8.01 2.42
CA ASN A 110 7.02 -9.10 1.59
C ASN A 110 6.09 -10.33 1.66
N LYS A 111 5.72 -10.77 2.87
CA LYS A 111 4.86 -11.95 3.07
C LYS A 111 3.46 -11.78 2.48
N VAL A 112 2.86 -10.61 2.67
CA VAL A 112 1.51 -10.34 2.17
C VAL A 112 1.53 -10.20 0.64
N ALA A 113 2.52 -9.52 0.07
CA ALA A 113 2.66 -9.43 -1.39
C ALA A 113 2.87 -10.83 -2.02
N ASP A 114 3.73 -11.66 -1.45
CA ASP A 114 3.97 -13.04 -1.89
C ASP A 114 2.68 -13.89 -1.86
N HIS A 115 1.91 -13.82 -0.78
CA HIS A 115 0.63 -14.53 -0.65
C HIS A 115 -0.34 -14.22 -1.81
N TYR A 116 -0.42 -12.97 -2.25
CA TYR A 116 -1.29 -12.55 -3.35
C TYR A 116 -0.62 -12.56 -4.73
N GLY A 117 0.63 -13.06 -4.82
CA GLY A 117 1.43 -13.05 -6.05
C GLY A 117 1.55 -11.65 -6.65
N ILE A 118 1.68 -10.62 -5.80
CA ILE A 118 1.85 -9.23 -6.22
C ILE A 118 3.34 -8.92 -6.27
N GLU A 119 3.81 -8.50 -7.44
CA GLU A 119 5.19 -8.12 -7.63
C GLU A 119 5.50 -6.83 -6.86
N GLN A 120 6.66 -6.82 -6.21
CA GLN A 120 7.12 -5.65 -5.47
C GLN A 120 8.23 -4.93 -6.23
N ILE A 121 8.06 -3.62 -6.41
CA ILE A 121 9.10 -2.73 -6.91
C ILE A 121 9.78 -2.13 -5.68
N LEU A 122 10.98 -2.62 -5.40
CA LEU A 122 11.73 -2.25 -4.21
C LEU A 122 12.59 -1.04 -4.54
N LEU A 123 12.12 0.13 -4.14
CA LEU A 123 12.88 1.34 -4.40
C LEU A 123 14.19 1.30 -3.62
N HIS A 124 15.21 1.90 -4.21
CA HIS A 124 16.51 2.08 -3.58
C HIS A 124 17.11 3.43 -3.97
N ASP A 125 17.96 3.97 -3.10
CA ASP A 125 18.74 5.19 -3.34
C ASP A 125 17.89 6.40 -3.77
N ILE A 126 16.73 6.63 -3.13
CA ILE A 126 15.82 7.73 -3.51
C ILE A 126 16.24 9.03 -2.82
N GLU A 127 16.64 10.03 -3.61
CA GLU A 127 17.01 11.34 -3.08
C GLU A 127 15.79 12.10 -2.48
N LYS A 128 15.93 12.62 -1.26
CA LYS A 128 14.83 13.22 -0.49
C LYS A 128 15.18 14.58 0.09
N GLU A 129 14.15 15.42 0.17
CA GLU A 129 14.13 16.67 0.93
C GLU A 129 12.94 16.63 1.90
N ASN A 130 13.20 16.86 3.19
CA ASN A 130 12.18 16.76 4.26
C ASN A 130 11.39 15.44 4.24
N GLY A 131 12.10 14.32 4.03
CA GLY A 131 11.53 12.97 3.97
C GLY A 131 10.77 12.64 2.68
N HIS A 132 10.58 13.59 1.76
CA HIS A 132 9.86 13.35 0.51
C HIS A 132 10.82 13.38 -0.68
N PRO A 133 10.57 12.61 -1.75
CA PRO A 133 11.41 12.63 -2.94
C PRO A 133 11.52 14.03 -3.52
N ASN A 134 12.73 14.50 -3.79
CA ASN A 134 12.95 15.74 -4.52
C ASN A 134 12.87 15.50 -6.04
N ALA A 135 13.30 16.45 -6.88
CA ALA A 135 13.28 16.27 -8.33
C ALA A 135 14.15 15.08 -8.80
N GLY A 136 15.30 14.85 -8.15
CA GLY A 136 16.16 13.69 -8.39
C GLY A 136 15.49 12.39 -7.95
N GLY A 137 14.97 12.35 -6.73
CA GLY A 137 14.26 11.17 -6.21
C GLY A 137 13.04 10.78 -7.04
N MET A 138 12.26 11.74 -7.52
CA MET A 138 11.14 11.46 -8.43
C MET A 138 11.60 10.88 -9.77
N LEU A 139 12.75 11.31 -10.28
CA LEU A 139 13.34 10.76 -11.50
C LEU A 139 13.81 9.30 -11.28
N GLU A 140 14.40 9.01 -10.13
CA GLU A 140 14.83 7.66 -9.73
C GLU A 140 13.64 6.71 -9.59
N ILE A 141 12.59 7.13 -8.86
CA ILE A 141 11.33 6.37 -8.75
C ILE A 141 10.78 6.03 -10.14
N LYS A 142 10.70 7.03 -11.03
CA LYS A 142 10.19 6.82 -12.39
C LYS A 142 11.04 5.81 -13.17
N ASN A 143 12.37 5.91 -13.07
CA ASN A 143 13.26 5.01 -13.80
C ASN A 143 13.16 3.58 -13.27
N GLN A 144 13.15 3.39 -11.95
CA GLN A 144 13.03 2.07 -11.34
C GLN A 144 11.68 1.42 -11.64
N ILE A 145 10.56 2.17 -11.58
CA ILE A 145 9.24 1.62 -11.97
C ILE A 145 9.24 1.17 -13.44
N LYS A 146 9.88 1.95 -14.33
CA LYS A 146 9.92 1.64 -15.77
C LYS A 146 10.66 0.32 -16.07
N GLU A 147 11.56 -0.15 -15.21
CA GLU A 147 12.26 -1.41 -15.42
C GLU A 147 11.36 -2.65 -15.25
N HIS A 148 10.19 -2.47 -14.64
CA HIS A 148 9.20 -3.53 -14.39
C HIS A 148 7.97 -3.48 -15.33
N LEU A 149 7.85 -2.45 -16.17
CA LEU A 149 6.72 -2.22 -17.10
C LEU A 149 7.17 -2.35 -18.56
#